data_AF-A0A2A5E903-F1
#
_entry.id   AF-A0A2A5E903-F1
#
_cell.length_a   1.000
_cell.length_b   1.000
_cell.length_c   1.000
_cell.angle_alpha   90.00
_cell.angle_beta   90.00
_cell.angle_gamma   90.00
#
_symmetry.space_group_name_H-M   'P 1'
#
loop_
_entity.id
_entity.type
_entity.pdbx_description
1 polymer ?
#
loop_
_entity_poly.entity_id
_entity_poly.type
_entity_poly.pdbx_seq_one_letter_code
_entity_poly.pdbx_strand_id
1 'polypeptide(L)'
;MKNIIYILIILTFFSSCTEQNKEKKSESTPEIKVSDMESVQLDTSKISNDILLNWSNYYKSLDSSFSLGNFSLERTDTLNFIRGNVFGIFDEEFDPIYTDFIVFSPNQKRYIDFDSYQWTIDKDNIPIFSPDQEINLIDLNKQTITRIGFNGPLQWVENAFWENDSTIVLLKNSSEGELIISKIDILNRYQKIFKYQGTLHVNSKYSELRLSSKGLKIE
;
A
#
# COMPACT_ATOMS: atom_id res chain seq x y z
N MET A 1 14.97 -24.67 -53.21
CA MET A 1 14.77 -25.05 -51.80
C MET A 1 14.51 -23.88 -50.83
N LYS A 2 14.55 -22.61 -51.24
CA LYS A 2 14.17 -21.48 -50.37
C LYS A 2 12.67 -21.11 -50.42
N ASN A 3 11.93 -21.58 -51.43
CA ASN A 3 10.52 -21.25 -51.61
C ASN A 3 9.55 -22.26 -50.97
N ILE A 4 10.05 -23.38 -50.44
CA ILE A 4 9.23 -24.38 -49.72
C ILE A 4 9.11 -24.00 -48.23
N ILE A 5 10.08 -23.27 -47.68
CA ILE A 5 10.10 -22.87 -46.26
C ILE A 5 9.02 -21.81 -45.96
N TYR A 6 8.71 -20.91 -46.90
CA TYR A 6 7.67 -19.89 -46.71
C TYR A 6 6.24 -20.46 -46.69
N ILE A 7 6.01 -21.63 -47.32
CA ILE A 7 4.68 -22.27 -47.33
C ILE A 7 4.40 -22.96 -45.98
N LEU A 8 5.42 -23.41 -45.24
CA LEU A 8 5.22 -24.05 -43.94
C LEU A 8 4.94 -23.05 -42.79
N ILE A 9 5.39 -21.80 -42.91
CA ILE A 9 5.21 -20.79 -41.84
C ILE A 9 3.79 -20.17 -41.90
N ILE A 10 3.15 -20.13 -43.07
CA ILE A 10 1.80 -19.56 -43.23
C ILE A 10 0.70 -20.54 -42.75
N LEU A 11 0.96 -21.85 -42.68
CA LEU A 11 -0.05 -22.85 -42.29
C LEU A 11 -0.24 -23.02 -40.76
N THR A 12 0.57 -22.37 -39.92
CA THR A 12 0.50 -22.53 -38.46
C THR A 12 -0.36 -21.48 -37.74
N PHE A 13 -0.92 -20.50 -38.46
CA PHE A 13 -1.73 -19.43 -37.88
C PHE A 13 -3.26 -19.63 -37.92
N PHE A 14 -3.76 -20.78 -38.39
CA PHE A 14 -5.21 -21.04 -38.49
C PHE A 14 -5.74 -22.19 -37.61
N SER A 15 -5.03 -22.56 -36.54
CA SER A 15 -5.66 -23.33 -35.44
C SER A 15 -6.38 -22.39 -34.49
N SER A 16 -7.42 -21.75 -35.03
CA SER A 16 -8.46 -21.06 -34.27
C SER A 16 -9.18 -22.09 -33.42
N CYS A 17 -9.14 -21.92 -32.10
CA CYS A 17 -9.99 -22.66 -31.17
C CYS A 17 -11.45 -22.43 -31.58
N THR A 18 -12.08 -23.47 -32.09
CA THR A 18 -13.52 -23.51 -32.35
C THR A 18 -14.18 -24.42 -31.31
N GLU A 19 -15.24 -23.88 -30.71
CA GLU A 19 -16.29 -24.51 -29.90
C GLU A 19 -16.00 -24.97 -28.45
N GLN A 20 -16.73 -24.36 -27.50
CA GLN A 20 -18.01 -24.93 -27.06
C GLN A 20 -18.87 -23.89 -26.32
N ASN A 21 -20.04 -23.60 -26.90
CA ASN A 21 -21.18 -23.02 -26.21
C ASN A 21 -21.63 -23.99 -25.10
N LYS A 22 -21.49 -23.58 -23.85
CA LYS A 22 -22.29 -24.10 -22.74
C LYS A 22 -23.00 -22.92 -22.08
N GLU A 23 -24.29 -22.83 -22.33
CA GLU A 23 -25.21 -22.02 -21.55
C GLU A 23 -25.04 -22.36 -20.06
N LYS A 24 -24.47 -21.42 -19.29
CA LYS A 24 -24.62 -21.42 -17.84
C LYS A 24 -25.82 -20.54 -17.52
N LYS A 25 -26.84 -21.19 -16.96
CA LYS A 25 -27.95 -20.55 -16.24
C LYS A 25 -27.44 -19.39 -15.42
N SER A 26 -27.98 -18.21 -15.70
CA SER A 26 -27.92 -17.06 -14.81
C SER A 26 -28.67 -17.42 -13.53
N GLU A 27 -27.91 -17.77 -12.50
CA GLU A 27 -28.37 -17.62 -11.12
C GLU A 27 -28.29 -16.12 -10.81
N SER A 28 -29.45 -15.53 -10.61
CA SER A 28 -29.64 -14.16 -10.15
C SER A 28 -28.91 -13.97 -8.81
N THR A 29 -27.75 -13.33 -8.85
CA THR A 29 -27.15 -12.71 -7.67
C THR A 29 -28.18 -11.73 -7.09
N PRO A 30 -28.45 -11.74 -5.78
CA PRO A 30 -29.32 -10.74 -5.19
C PRO A 30 -28.72 -9.37 -5.45
N GLU A 31 -29.47 -8.54 -6.15
CA GLU A 31 -29.21 -7.12 -6.28
C GLU A 31 -29.25 -6.53 -4.86
N ILE A 32 -28.06 -6.37 -4.26
CA ILE A 32 -27.91 -5.60 -3.03
C ILE A 32 -28.27 -4.18 -3.41
N LYS A 33 -29.49 -3.78 -3.05
CA LYS A 33 -29.93 -2.39 -3.11
C LYS A 33 -28.88 -1.54 -2.39
N VAL A 34 -28.15 -0.76 -3.18
CA VAL A 34 -27.30 0.35 -2.73
C VAL A 34 -28.24 1.41 -2.17
N SER A 35 -28.74 1.17 -0.96
CA SER A 35 -29.49 2.12 -0.16
C SER A 35 -28.50 2.74 0.81
N ASP A 36 -28.24 4.02 0.59
CA ASP A 36 -27.68 4.96 1.56
C ASP A 36 -26.30 4.59 2.12
N MET A 37 -25.29 4.67 1.25
CA MET A 37 -23.91 4.89 1.70
C MET A 37 -23.81 6.35 2.17
N GLU A 38 -24.30 6.59 3.38
CA GLU A 38 -24.04 7.80 4.15
C GLU A 38 -22.53 8.08 4.10
N SER A 39 -22.13 9.28 3.70
CA SER A 39 -20.73 9.61 3.48
C SER A 39 -19.95 9.49 4.80
N VAL A 40 -19.34 8.33 5.04
CA VAL A 40 -18.49 8.11 6.21
C VAL A 40 -17.22 8.93 6.01
N GLN A 41 -17.18 10.09 6.64
CA GLN A 41 -16.00 10.93 6.71
C GLN A 41 -14.99 10.36 7.70
N LEU A 42 -13.71 10.65 7.46
CA LEU A 42 -12.65 10.33 8.41
C LEU A 42 -12.86 11.13 9.70
N ASP A 43 -13.13 10.45 10.83
CA ASP A 43 -13.21 11.08 12.14
C ASP A 43 -11.81 11.49 12.62
N THR A 44 -11.40 12.70 12.27
CA THR A 44 -10.10 13.27 12.65
C THR A 44 -10.04 13.70 14.11
N SER A 45 -11.19 13.84 14.80
CA SER A 45 -11.25 14.32 16.18
C SER A 45 -10.62 13.38 17.20
N LYS A 46 -10.44 12.11 16.81
CA LYS A 46 -9.86 11.06 17.67
C LYS A 46 -8.39 10.76 17.36
N ILE A 47 -7.84 11.30 16.27
CA ILE A 47 -6.48 10.97 15.81
C ILE A 47 -5.52 12.09 16.21
N SER A 48 -5.18 12.11 17.50
CA SER A 48 -4.04 12.88 18.02
C SER A 48 -2.76 12.09 17.76
N ASN A 49 -2.29 12.06 16.52
CA ASN A 49 -1.07 11.38 16.14
C ASN A 49 -0.13 12.32 15.39
N ASP A 50 1.09 12.51 15.90
CA ASP A 50 2.09 13.42 15.34
C ASP A 50 2.47 13.06 13.90
N ILE A 51 2.43 11.77 13.52
CA ILE A 51 2.71 11.33 12.15
C ILE A 51 1.64 11.85 11.19
N LEU A 52 0.35 11.69 11.54
CA LEU A 52 -0.74 12.23 10.73
C LEU A 52 -0.69 13.76 10.68
N LEU A 53 -0.40 14.43 11.80
CA LEU A 53 -0.31 15.88 11.85
C LEU A 53 0.83 16.42 10.98
N ASN A 54 2.02 15.80 11.07
CA ASN A 54 3.16 16.19 10.25
C ASN A 54 2.90 15.97 8.75
N TRP A 55 2.30 14.84 8.39
CA TRP A 55 1.88 14.54 7.02
C TRP A 55 0.83 15.55 6.52
N SER A 56 -0.18 15.85 7.33
CA SER A 56 -1.21 16.84 7.02
C SER A 56 -0.61 18.24 6.84
N ASN A 57 0.30 18.64 7.73
CA ASN A 57 0.96 19.95 7.67
C ASN A 57 1.86 20.07 6.43
N TYR A 58 2.52 18.98 6.05
CA TYR A 58 3.29 18.93 4.82
C TYR A 58 2.42 19.24 3.60
N TYR A 59 1.32 18.52 3.38
CA TYR A 59 0.44 18.77 2.24
C TYR A 59 -0.24 20.14 2.31
N LYS A 60 -0.59 20.61 3.51
CA LYS A 60 -1.11 21.96 3.71
C LYS A 60 -0.10 23.06 3.36
N SER A 61 1.20 22.79 3.52
CA SER A 61 2.25 23.73 3.13
C SER A 61 2.44 23.81 1.61
N LEU A 62 2.10 22.74 0.88
CA LEU A 62 2.14 22.70 -0.58
C LEU A 62 0.86 23.25 -1.21
N ASP A 63 -0.29 23.00 -0.57
CA ASP A 63 -1.60 23.50 -0.96
C ASP A 63 -2.41 23.91 0.27
N SER A 64 -2.64 25.23 0.42
CA SER A 64 -3.38 25.77 1.57
C SER A 64 -4.83 25.30 1.67
N SER A 65 -5.41 24.79 0.57
CA SER A 65 -6.75 24.23 0.52
C SER A 65 -6.82 22.78 1.03
N PHE A 66 -5.67 22.12 1.20
CA PHE A 66 -5.60 20.78 1.75
C PHE A 66 -6.23 20.70 3.15
N SER A 67 -7.08 19.70 3.33
CA SER A 67 -7.75 19.41 4.60
C SER A 67 -8.00 17.91 4.77
N LEU A 68 -7.70 17.38 5.95
CA LEU A 68 -8.06 16.00 6.30
C LEU A 68 -9.58 15.75 6.23
N GLY A 69 -10.40 16.79 6.33
CA GLY A 69 -11.87 16.69 6.18
C GLY A 69 -12.33 16.38 4.75
N ASN A 70 -11.46 16.52 3.75
CA ASN A 70 -11.77 16.22 2.35
C ASN A 70 -11.48 14.77 1.96
N PHE A 71 -11.21 13.89 2.93
CA PHE A 71 -11.15 12.45 2.71
C PHE A 71 -12.53 11.83 2.89
N SER A 72 -12.98 11.06 1.90
CA SER A 72 -14.19 10.26 2.00
C SER A 72 -13.88 8.78 1.86
N LEU A 73 -14.67 7.94 2.53
CA LEU A 73 -14.59 6.49 2.36
C LEU A 73 -14.89 6.14 0.90
N GLU A 74 -13.91 5.57 0.21
CA GLU A 74 -14.04 5.10 -1.16
C GLU A 74 -14.52 3.65 -1.17
N ARG A 75 -13.88 2.78 -0.38
CA ARG A 75 -14.24 1.36 -0.30
C ARG A 75 -13.79 0.70 1.01
N THR A 76 -14.33 -0.49 1.25
CA THR A 76 -13.87 -1.41 2.29
C THR A 76 -13.50 -2.74 1.64
N ASP A 77 -12.27 -3.21 1.87
CA ASP A 77 -11.78 -4.47 1.33
C ASP A 77 -11.54 -5.49 2.47
N THR A 78 -11.58 -6.77 2.15
CA THR A 78 -11.16 -7.84 3.08
C THR A 78 -9.63 -7.97 3.02
N LEU A 79 -8.99 -8.14 4.18
CA LEU A 79 -7.55 -8.36 4.27
C LEU A 79 -7.21 -9.83 3.99
N ASN A 80 -6.29 -10.02 3.06
CA ASN A 80 -5.66 -11.32 2.81
C ASN A 80 -4.32 -11.36 3.53
N PHE A 81 -4.11 -12.40 4.34
CA PHE A 81 -2.85 -12.64 5.02
C PHE A 81 -2.04 -13.65 4.23
N ILE A 82 -0.90 -13.21 3.72
CA ILE A 82 0.04 -14.02 2.96
C ILE A 82 1.39 -13.94 3.66
N ARG A 83 2.25 -14.96 3.51
CA ARG A 83 3.61 -14.89 4.01
C ARG A 83 4.34 -13.68 3.38
N GLY A 84 5.00 -12.87 4.21
CA GLY A 84 5.84 -11.76 3.75
C GLY A 84 7.21 -12.21 3.25
N ASN A 85 7.85 -11.37 2.43
CA ASN A 85 9.15 -11.65 1.82
C ASN A 85 10.31 -10.81 2.39
N VAL A 86 10.11 -10.24 3.57
CA VAL A 86 11.14 -9.51 4.33
C VAL A 86 11.65 -10.36 5.50
N PHE A 87 12.75 -9.94 6.12
CA PHE A 87 13.26 -10.50 7.36
C PHE A 87 12.74 -9.73 8.57
N GLY A 88 12.42 -10.44 9.65
CA GLY A 88 12.02 -9.84 10.92
C GLY A 88 13.24 -9.55 11.79
N ILE A 89 13.13 -8.66 12.79
CA ILE A 89 14.26 -8.32 13.69
C ILE A 89 14.83 -9.52 14.48
N PHE A 90 14.14 -10.66 14.46
CA PHE A 90 14.56 -11.91 15.08
C PHE A 90 15.33 -12.83 14.12
N ASP A 91 15.36 -12.52 12.83
CA ASP A 91 16.10 -13.26 11.81
C ASP A 91 17.55 -12.75 11.74
N GLU A 92 18.51 -13.64 11.48
CA GLU A 92 19.94 -13.26 11.39
C GLU A 92 20.23 -12.40 10.16
N GLU A 93 19.42 -12.53 9.12
CA GLU A 93 19.52 -11.82 7.85
C GLU A 93 18.87 -10.42 7.87
N PHE A 94 18.26 -10.01 8.99
CA PHE A 94 17.69 -8.68 9.11
C PHE A 94 18.77 -7.60 9.02
N ASP A 95 18.60 -6.67 8.09
CA ASP A 95 19.49 -5.52 7.97
C ASP A 95 19.14 -4.46 9.04
N PRO A 96 20.06 -4.16 9.99
CA PRO A 96 19.80 -3.20 11.05
C PRO A 96 19.48 -1.78 10.57
N ILE A 97 19.77 -1.42 9.31
CA ILE A 97 19.43 -0.10 8.75
C ILE A 97 17.93 0.21 8.87
N TYR A 98 17.07 -0.81 8.83
CA TYR A 98 15.62 -0.65 8.90
C TYR A 98 15.09 -0.49 10.34
N THR A 99 15.93 -0.66 11.38
CA THR A 99 15.50 -0.61 12.79
C THR A 99 14.84 0.70 13.16
N ASP A 100 15.32 1.81 12.61
CA ASP A 100 14.74 3.13 12.89
C ASP A 100 13.45 3.39 12.10
N PHE A 101 13.09 2.53 11.15
CA PHE A 101 11.97 2.71 10.23
C PHE A 101 10.75 1.85 10.57
N ILE A 102 10.94 0.76 11.33
CA ILE A 102 9.83 -0.07 11.78
C ILE A 102 8.89 0.69 12.73
N VAL A 103 7.60 0.38 12.64
CA VAL A 103 6.56 1.07 13.40
C VAL A 103 5.93 0.10 14.39
N PHE A 104 6.35 0.18 15.66
CA PHE A 104 5.84 -0.67 16.73
C PHE A 104 4.38 -0.37 17.08
N SER A 105 3.62 -1.43 17.35
CA SER A 105 2.31 -1.34 18.01
C SER A 105 2.46 -0.78 19.43
N PRO A 106 1.41 -0.17 20.01
CA PRO A 106 1.47 0.42 21.35
C PRO A 106 1.96 -0.55 22.44
N ASN A 107 1.55 -1.82 22.38
CA ASN A 107 2.02 -2.85 23.31
C ASN A 107 3.38 -3.49 22.95
N GLN A 108 4.01 -3.05 21.86
CA GLN A 108 5.32 -3.51 21.35
C GLN A 108 5.40 -5.01 21.03
N LYS A 109 4.28 -5.73 20.92
CA LYS A 109 4.29 -7.17 20.56
C LYS A 109 4.33 -7.39 19.05
N ARG A 110 4.00 -6.36 18.30
CA ARG A 110 3.95 -6.34 16.83
C ARG A 110 4.58 -5.08 16.29
N TYR A 111 5.05 -5.11 15.06
CA TYR A 111 5.42 -3.91 14.32
C TYR A 111 5.02 -4.03 12.85
N ILE A 112 4.96 -2.90 12.17
CA ILE A 112 4.81 -2.81 10.72
C ILE A 112 6.15 -2.45 10.11
N ASP A 113 6.48 -3.15 9.04
CA ASP A 113 7.58 -2.84 8.15
C ASP A 113 7.02 -2.65 6.74
N PHE A 114 7.24 -1.46 6.19
CA PHE A 114 6.91 -1.10 4.81
C PHE A 114 8.14 -0.57 4.05
N ASP A 115 9.32 -0.70 4.65
CA ASP A 115 10.57 -0.09 4.21
C ASP A 115 11.56 -1.14 3.69
N SER A 116 11.68 -2.30 4.36
CA SER A 116 12.70 -3.31 4.02
C SER A 116 12.54 -3.94 2.64
N TYR A 117 11.34 -3.91 2.07
CA TYR A 117 11.13 -4.28 0.66
C TYR A 117 11.24 -3.07 -0.28
N GLN A 118 10.91 -1.87 0.21
CA GLN A 118 10.70 -0.69 -0.64
C GLN A 118 12.01 -0.05 -1.09
N TRP A 119 13.05 -0.04 -0.27
CA TRP A 119 14.31 0.59 -0.63
C TRP A 119 15.51 -0.14 -0.04
N THR A 120 16.65 0.03 -0.69
CA THR A 120 17.97 -0.39 -0.19
C THR A 120 18.94 0.78 -0.32
N ILE A 121 20.16 0.65 0.18
CA ILE A 121 21.21 1.66 0.00
C ILE A 121 22.22 1.22 -1.05
N ASP A 122 22.70 2.18 -1.84
CA ASP A 122 23.79 1.95 -2.77
C ASP A 122 25.17 2.11 -2.10
N LYS A 123 26.23 2.02 -2.91
CA LYS A 123 27.62 2.18 -2.46
C LYS A 123 27.94 3.56 -1.86
N ASP A 124 27.13 4.58 -2.15
CA ASP A 124 27.29 5.97 -1.73
C ASP A 124 26.35 6.32 -0.55
N ASN A 125 25.66 5.31 0.01
CA ASN A 125 24.64 5.40 1.06
C ASN A 125 23.40 6.22 0.65
N ILE A 126 23.03 6.14 -0.63
CA ILE A 126 21.84 6.78 -1.19
C ILE A 126 20.73 5.72 -1.32
N PRO A 127 19.50 6.00 -0.86
CA PRO A 127 18.37 5.10 -1.02
C PRO A 127 18.02 4.90 -2.50
N ILE A 128 17.95 3.63 -2.92
CA ILE A 128 17.39 3.21 -4.20
C ILE A 128 16.04 2.54 -3.92
N PHE A 129 15.00 3.04 -4.56
CA PHE A 129 13.63 2.55 -4.38
C PHE A 129 13.27 1.45 -5.38
N SER A 130 12.62 0.42 -4.87
CA SER A 130 11.82 -0.54 -5.63
C SER A 130 10.54 0.14 -6.11
N PRO A 131 10.06 -0.17 -7.34
CA PRO A 131 8.74 0.27 -7.79
C PRO A 131 7.61 -0.35 -6.94
N ASP A 132 7.83 -1.55 -6.41
CA ASP A 132 6.84 -2.26 -5.61
C ASP A 132 7.12 -2.12 -4.11
N GLN A 133 6.08 -2.21 -3.30
CA GLN A 133 6.15 -2.16 -1.84
C GLN A 133 5.30 -3.24 -1.17
N GLU A 134 5.91 -3.99 -0.27
CA GLU A 134 5.19 -4.84 0.68
C GLU A 134 4.91 -4.09 1.99
N ILE A 135 3.73 -4.29 2.56
CA ILE A 135 3.40 -3.87 3.92
C ILE A 135 3.29 -5.13 4.76
N ASN A 136 4.26 -5.32 5.66
CA ASN A 136 4.41 -6.51 6.47
C ASN A 136 4.04 -6.23 7.92
N LEU A 137 3.21 -7.11 8.48
CA LEU A 137 2.91 -7.20 9.91
C LEU A 137 3.78 -8.29 10.53
N ILE A 138 4.59 -7.91 11.50
CA ILE A 138 5.48 -8.81 12.22
C ILE A 138 4.92 -9.04 13.62
N ASP A 139 4.81 -10.31 14.03
CA ASP A 139 4.47 -10.73 15.40
C ASP A 139 5.71 -11.28 16.08
N LEU A 140 6.19 -10.59 17.11
CA LEU A 140 7.44 -10.92 17.80
C LEU A 140 7.31 -12.16 18.67
N ASN A 141 6.13 -12.43 19.22
CA ASN A 141 5.92 -13.61 20.07
C ASN A 141 5.87 -14.88 19.23
N LYS A 142 5.25 -14.79 18.06
CA LYS A 142 5.11 -15.92 17.13
C LYS A 142 6.27 -16.03 16.14
N GLN A 143 7.10 -14.99 16.05
CA GLN A 143 8.15 -14.85 15.04
C GLN A 143 7.59 -15.07 13.62
N THR A 144 6.47 -14.40 13.31
CA THR A 144 5.81 -14.52 12.00
C THR A 144 5.80 -13.20 11.25
N ILE A 145 5.99 -13.29 9.94
CA ILE A 145 5.97 -12.16 9.00
C ILE A 145 4.81 -12.36 8.03
N THR A 146 3.81 -11.49 8.12
CA THR A 146 2.59 -11.55 7.32
C THR A 146 2.48 -10.32 6.45
N ARG A 147 2.47 -10.48 5.14
CA ARG A 147 2.11 -9.41 4.20
C ARG A 147 0.62 -9.12 4.32
N ILE A 148 0.30 -7.89 4.70
CA ILE A 148 -1.06 -7.37 4.88
C ILE A 148 -1.45 -6.34 3.82
N GLY A 149 -0.50 -5.97 2.96
CA GLY A 149 -0.73 -5.08 1.83
C GLY A 149 0.39 -5.19 0.80
N PHE A 150 0.07 -4.85 -0.43
CA PHE A 150 1.03 -4.72 -1.53
C PHE A 150 0.62 -3.52 -2.36
N ASN A 151 1.56 -2.63 -2.63
CA ASN A 151 1.37 -1.56 -3.61
C ASN A 151 2.32 -1.82 -4.79
N GLY A 152 1.79 -1.69 -6.01
CA GLY A 152 2.60 -1.72 -7.23
C GLY A 152 3.21 -0.35 -7.56
N PRO A 153 3.76 -0.16 -8.77
CA PRO A 153 4.56 1.02 -9.15
C PRO A 153 3.88 2.38 -9.05
N LEU A 154 2.55 2.41 -9.00
CA LEU A 154 1.78 3.65 -9.06
C LEU A 154 1.40 4.20 -7.69
N GLN A 155 1.64 3.46 -6.60
CA GLN A 155 1.23 3.85 -5.25
C GLN A 155 2.27 3.42 -4.22
N TRP A 156 2.43 4.21 -3.16
CA TRP A 156 3.32 3.86 -2.06
C TRP A 156 2.81 4.43 -0.74
N VAL A 157 3.26 3.82 0.35
CA VAL A 157 3.10 4.32 1.72
C VAL A 157 4.20 5.35 1.96
N GLU A 158 3.79 6.56 2.31
CA GLU A 158 4.69 7.65 2.72
C GLU A 158 4.98 7.58 4.22
N ASN A 159 4.01 7.14 5.03
CA ASN A 159 4.17 6.90 6.46
C ASN A 159 3.09 5.97 7.02
N ALA A 160 3.29 5.45 8.22
CA ALA A 160 2.32 4.61 8.90
C ALA A 160 2.36 4.81 10.42
N PHE A 161 1.23 4.55 11.08
CA PHE A 161 1.15 4.53 12.54
C PHE A 161 0.08 3.56 13.02
N TRP A 162 0.14 3.19 14.30
CA TRP A 162 -0.91 2.43 14.95
C TRP A 162 -1.89 3.38 15.64
N GLU A 163 -3.18 3.24 15.34
CA GLU A 163 -4.25 3.93 16.08
C GLU A 163 -4.49 3.23 17.44
N ASN A 164 -4.31 1.92 17.48
CA ASN A 164 -4.38 1.07 18.67
C ASN A 164 -3.68 -0.27 18.37
N ASP A 165 -3.69 -1.24 19.29
CA ASP A 165 -3.01 -2.55 19.12
C ASP A 165 -3.57 -3.45 17.98
N SER A 166 -4.65 -3.05 17.33
CA SER A 166 -5.34 -3.79 16.27
C SER A 166 -5.58 -3.01 14.98
N THR A 167 -5.37 -1.69 15.00
CA THR A 167 -5.67 -0.83 13.86
C THR A 167 -4.42 -0.09 13.41
N ILE A 168 -4.04 -0.31 12.16
CA ILE A 168 -2.92 0.36 11.49
C ILE A 168 -3.51 1.41 10.55
N VAL A 169 -2.87 2.57 10.49
CA VAL A 169 -3.17 3.62 9.52
C VAL A 169 -1.99 3.78 8.58
N LEU A 170 -2.24 3.65 7.28
CA LEU A 170 -1.27 3.91 6.23
C LEU A 170 -1.61 5.24 5.55
N LEU A 171 -0.62 6.11 5.43
CA LEU A 171 -0.67 7.36 4.69
C LEU A 171 0.02 7.12 3.36
N LYS A 172 -0.74 7.24 2.27
CA LYS A 172 -0.31 6.81 0.94
C LYS A 172 -0.43 7.95 -0.07
N ASN A 173 0.39 7.84 -1.09
CA ASN A 173 0.37 8.71 -2.26
C ASN A 173 0.46 7.86 -3.54
N SER A 174 0.28 8.49 -4.70
CA SER A 174 0.35 7.88 -6.00
C SER A 174 1.16 8.72 -6.99
N SER A 175 1.54 8.11 -8.11
CA SER A 175 2.18 8.82 -9.23
C SER A 175 1.31 9.94 -9.83
N GLU A 176 0.01 9.91 -9.56
CA GLU A 176 -0.97 10.91 -10.01
C GLU A 176 -1.28 11.96 -8.92
N GLY A 177 -0.62 11.90 -7.76
CA GLY A 177 -0.87 12.80 -6.63
C GLY A 177 -2.15 12.47 -5.85
N GLU A 178 -2.67 11.25 -5.99
CA GLU A 178 -3.86 10.81 -5.26
C GLU A 178 -3.49 10.40 -3.83
N LEU A 179 -3.91 11.22 -2.86
CA LEU A 179 -3.69 10.91 -1.45
C LEU A 179 -4.74 9.94 -0.93
N ILE A 180 -4.26 8.93 -0.21
CA ILE A 180 -5.07 7.85 0.33
C ILE A 180 -4.71 7.62 1.80
N ILE A 181 -5.73 7.44 2.64
CA ILE A 181 -5.58 6.97 4.01
C ILE A 181 -6.22 5.58 4.07
N SER A 182 -5.45 4.55 4.45
CA SER A 182 -5.98 3.21 4.68
C SER A 182 -6.01 2.90 6.17
N LYS A 183 -7.17 2.52 6.70
CA LYS A 183 -7.31 2.02 8.08
C LYS A 183 -7.49 0.50 8.04
N ILE A 184 -6.49 -0.24 8.49
CA ILE A 184 -6.41 -1.71 8.47
C ILE A 184 -6.78 -2.21 9.86
N ASP A 185 -7.86 -2.97 9.98
CA ASP A 185 -8.27 -3.66 11.20
C ASP A 185 -7.84 -5.13 11.11
N ILE A 186 -6.77 -5.47 11.82
CA ILE A 186 -6.16 -6.81 11.73
C ILE A 186 -7.00 -7.88 12.44
N LEU A 187 -7.81 -7.50 13.43
CA LEU A 187 -8.64 -8.45 14.17
C LEU A 187 -9.87 -8.83 13.34
N ASN A 188 -10.53 -7.82 12.78
CA ASN A 188 -11.72 -8.01 11.96
C ASN A 188 -11.41 -8.28 10.47
N ARG A 189 -10.13 -8.24 10.09
CA ARG A 189 -9.63 -8.57 8.75
C ARG A 189 -10.25 -7.77 7.62
N TYR A 190 -10.41 -6.46 7.82
CA TYR A 190 -10.82 -5.56 6.77
C TYR A 190 -9.95 -4.31 6.74
N GLN A 191 -9.95 -3.62 5.60
CA GLN A 191 -9.37 -2.29 5.47
C GLN A 191 -10.40 -1.32 4.92
N LYS A 192 -10.46 -0.12 5.48
CA LYS A 192 -11.21 1.01 4.94
C LYS A 192 -10.25 1.93 4.20
N ILE A 193 -10.58 2.27 2.97
CA ILE A 193 -9.75 3.11 2.11
C ILE A 193 -10.49 4.44 1.93
N PHE A 194 -9.84 5.51 2.38
CA PHE A 194 -10.32 6.87 2.26
C PHE A 194 -9.49 7.60 1.21
N LYS A 195 -10.14 8.22 0.23
CA LYS A 195 -9.48 8.94 -0.85
C LYS A 195 -9.74 10.43 -0.72
N TYR A 196 -8.70 11.24 -0.92
CA TYR A 196 -8.83 12.69 -0.96
C TYR A 196 -9.65 13.11 -2.17
N GLN A 197 -10.66 13.96 -1.96
CA GLN A 197 -11.62 14.36 -3.01
C GLN A 197 -11.22 15.63 -3.76
N GLY A 198 -10.16 16.33 -3.33
CA GLY A 198 -9.62 17.48 -4.05
C GLY A 198 -8.54 17.07 -5.05
N THR A 199 -8.15 18.00 -5.91
CA THR A 199 -7.00 17.82 -6.80
C THR A 199 -5.75 18.41 -6.16
N LEU A 200 -4.69 17.61 -6.02
CA LEU A 200 -3.38 18.07 -5.58
C LEU A 200 -2.40 17.95 -6.75
N HIS A 201 -2.00 19.08 -7.33
CA HIS A 201 -0.99 19.11 -8.39
C HIS A 201 0.39 19.30 -7.79
N VAL A 202 0.82 18.37 -6.94
CA VAL A 202 2.08 18.47 -6.21
C VAL A 202 2.94 17.23 -6.45
N ASN A 203 4.22 17.45 -6.71
CA ASN A 203 5.21 16.38 -6.68
C ASN A 203 5.70 16.25 -5.23
N SER A 204 5.13 15.28 -4.49
CA SER A 204 5.50 15.05 -3.09
C SER A 204 6.94 14.55 -2.99
N LYS A 205 7.64 15.05 -1.98
CA LYS A 205 8.94 14.59 -1.51
C LYS A 205 8.87 14.05 -0.08
N TYR A 206 7.67 13.71 0.39
CA TYR A 206 7.47 13.37 1.81
C TYR A 206 8.26 12.12 2.21
N SER A 207 8.26 11.08 1.37
CA SER A 207 9.00 9.84 1.63
C SER A 207 10.49 10.11 1.83
N GLU A 208 11.08 10.91 0.95
CA GLU A 208 12.48 11.30 1.00
C GLU A 208 12.77 12.12 2.26
N LEU A 209 11.92 13.10 2.59
CA LEU A 209 12.07 13.89 3.80
C LEU A 209 11.97 13.02 5.06
N ARG A 210 11.09 12.00 5.08
CA ARG A 210 11.01 11.02 6.17
C ARG A 210 12.32 10.24 6.30
N LEU A 211 12.88 9.76 5.19
CA LEU A 211 14.17 9.06 5.21
C LEU A 211 15.31 9.97 5.69
N SER A 212 15.38 11.21 5.19
CA SER A 212 16.37 12.21 5.63
C SER A 212 16.25 12.54 7.11
N SER A 213 15.03 12.65 7.64
CA SER A 213 14.82 12.93 9.06
C SER A 213 15.35 11.83 9.99
N LYS A 214 15.59 10.64 9.44
CA LYS A 214 16.18 9.47 10.12
C LYS A 214 17.65 9.26 9.74
N GLY A 215 18.29 10.24 9.11
CA GLY A 215 19.74 10.26 8.86
C GLY A 215 20.18 9.70 7.51
N LEU A 216 19.27 9.30 6.63
CA LEU A 216 19.64 8.88 5.27
C LEU A 216 19.93 10.09 4.37
N LYS A 217 20.93 9.96 3.51
CA LYS A 217 21.25 10.99 2.52
C LYS A 217 20.28 10.86 1.34
N ILE A 218 19.71 11.98 0.91
CA ILE A 218 18.87 12.06 -0.29
C ILE A 218 19.55 13.03 -1.25
N GLU A 219 19.49 12.75 -2.55
CA GLU A 219 19.99 13.64 -3.62
C GLU A 219 19.08 14.85 -3.89
#